data_AF-A0A315ZW26-F1
#
_entry.id   AF-A0A315ZW26-F1
#
_cell.length_a   1.000
_cell.length_b   1.000
_cell.length_c   1.000
_cell.angle_alpha   90.00
_cell.angle_beta   90.00
_cell.angle_gamma   90.00
#
_symmetry.space_group_name_H-M   'P 1'
#
loop_
_entity.id
_entity.type
_entity.pdbx_description
1 polymer ?
#
loop_
_entity_poly.entity_id
_entity_poly.type
_entity_poly.pdbx_seq_one_letter_code
_entity_poly.pdbx_strand_id
1 'polypeptide(L)'
;MVNCMRYLNMNDFLEIDRTTMYEYELRMKAFRLRYLDREAAMHKQAWVSRQVGATKKNGKPFYRTFKQFFDYEKAERNMLNMGDRPKLLNDRIMQAVRRQKGGNNGEL
;
A
#
# COMPACT_ATOMS: atom_id res chain seq x y z
N MET A 1 -12.50 -11.71 14.89
CA MET A 1 -13.96 -11.70 14.72
C MET A 1 -14.48 -10.47 13.96
N VAL A 2 -14.25 -9.23 14.41
CA VAL A 2 -14.74 -8.00 13.74
C VAL A 2 -14.34 -7.88 12.26
N ASN A 3 -13.10 -8.25 11.90
CA ASN A 3 -12.65 -8.24 10.50
C ASN A 3 -13.47 -9.17 9.59
N CYS A 4 -13.89 -10.33 10.09
CA CYS A 4 -14.69 -11.29 9.33
C CYS A 4 -16.04 -10.69 8.96
N MET A 5 -16.70 -10.02 9.92
CA MET A 5 -17.96 -9.31 9.68
C MET A 5 -17.77 -8.13 8.74
N ARG A 6 -16.80 -7.25 9.04
CA ARG A 6 -16.60 -5.99 8.29
C ARG A 6 -16.15 -6.22 6.84
N TYR A 7 -15.27 -7.17 6.61
CA TYR A 7 -14.57 -7.30 5.32
C TYR A 7 -14.96 -8.55 4.53
N LEU A 8 -15.26 -9.64 5.24
CA LEU A 8 -15.61 -10.93 4.62
C LEU A 8 -17.11 -11.17 4.54
N ASN A 9 -17.93 -10.26 5.09
CA ASN A 9 -19.39 -10.33 5.10
C ASN A 9 -19.92 -11.61 5.79
N MET A 10 -19.16 -12.12 6.76
CA MET A 10 -19.53 -13.27 7.58
C MET A 10 -20.39 -12.77 8.75
N ASN A 11 -21.69 -13.06 8.72
CA ASN A 11 -22.65 -12.56 9.71
C ASN A 11 -23.06 -13.62 10.75
N ASP A 12 -22.63 -14.86 10.58
CA ASP A 12 -22.88 -15.96 11.52
C ASP A 12 -21.63 -16.23 12.38
N PHE A 13 -21.81 -16.20 13.70
CA PHE A 13 -20.74 -16.51 14.66
C PHE A 13 -20.25 -17.95 14.51
N LEU A 14 -21.14 -18.91 14.24
CA LEU A 14 -20.75 -20.31 14.04
C LEU A 14 -19.94 -20.50 12.77
N GLU A 15 -20.20 -19.73 11.72
CA GLU A 15 -19.38 -19.71 10.51
C GLU A 15 -17.97 -19.17 10.80
N ILE A 16 -17.87 -18.10 11.60
CA ILE A 16 -16.58 -17.51 11.98
C ILE A 16 -15.77 -18.47 12.85
N ASP A 17 -16.39 -19.13 13.82
CA ASP A 17 -15.70 -20.05 14.73
C ASP A 17 -15.24 -21.33 14.04
N ARG A 18 -15.95 -21.78 13.00
CA ARG A 18 -15.54 -22.94 12.18
C ARG A 18 -14.45 -22.61 11.16
N THR A 19 -14.23 -21.33 10.86
CA THR A 19 -13.23 -20.92 9.87
C THR A 19 -11.83 -21.16 10.42
N THR A 20 -11.02 -21.89 9.66
CA THR A 20 -9.62 -22.14 10.03
C THR A 20 -8.78 -20.87 9.85
N MET A 21 -7.65 -20.78 10.56
CA MET A 21 -6.72 -19.65 10.40
C MET A 21 -6.29 -19.48 8.93
N TYR A 22 -6.04 -20.59 8.23
CA TYR A 22 -5.65 -20.58 6.82
C TYR A 22 -6.73 -19.98 5.92
N GLU A 23 -7.99 -20.41 6.07
CA GLU A 23 -9.11 -19.87 5.29
C GLU A 23 -9.32 -18.39 5.58
N TYR A 24 -9.20 -17.98 6.85
CA TYR A 24 -9.27 -16.58 7.24
C TYR A 24 -8.17 -15.76 6.54
N GLU A 25 -6.91 -16.21 6.59
CA GLU A 25 -5.79 -15.52 5.96
C GLU A 25 -5.95 -15.40 4.45
N LEU A 26 -6.37 -16.49 3.79
CA LEU A 26 -6.62 -16.50 2.34
C LEU A 26 -7.75 -15.52 1.97
N ARG A 27 -8.87 -15.54 2.70
CA ARG A 27 -10.01 -14.64 2.48
C ARG A 27 -9.62 -13.18 2.73
N MET A 28 -8.84 -12.91 3.77
CA MET A 28 -8.32 -11.55 4.04
C MET A 28 -7.36 -11.08 2.96
N LYS A 29 -6.50 -11.96 2.43
CA LYS A 29 -5.61 -11.64 1.30
C LYS A 29 -6.42 -11.31 0.04
N ALA A 30 -7.42 -12.13 -0.29
CA ALA A 30 -8.33 -11.86 -1.40
C ALA A 30 -9.08 -10.54 -1.22
N PHE A 31 -9.55 -10.24 -0.01
CA PHE A 31 -10.21 -8.97 0.30
C PHE A 31 -9.29 -7.76 0.05
N ARG A 32 -8.02 -7.83 0.49
CA ARG A 32 -7.04 -6.75 0.27
C ARG A 32 -6.79 -6.50 -1.21
N LEU A 33 -6.65 -7.55 -2.01
CA LEU A 33 -6.49 -7.44 -3.46
C LEU A 33 -7.72 -6.79 -4.11
N ARG A 34 -8.93 -7.24 -3.75
CA ARG A 34 -10.18 -6.62 -4.22
C ARG A 34 -10.30 -5.14 -3.82
N TYR A 35 -9.79 -4.78 -2.65
CA TYR A 35 -9.75 -3.38 -2.21
C TYR A 35 -8.78 -2.56 -3.06
N LEU A 36 -7.60 -3.10 -3.36
CA LEU A 36 -6.63 -2.47 -4.25
C LEU A 36 -7.19 -2.24 -5.66
N ASP A 37 -7.94 -3.22 -6.20
CA ASP A 37 -8.63 -3.06 -7.49
C ASP A 37 -9.61 -1.88 -7.48
N ARG A 38 -10.33 -1.69 -6.38
CA ARG A 38 -11.26 -0.55 -6.23
C ARG A 38 -10.51 0.78 -6.14
N GLU A 39 -9.42 0.84 -5.39
CA GLU A 39 -8.56 2.03 -5.35
C GLU A 39 -8.01 2.36 -6.73
N ALA A 40 -7.54 1.36 -7.47
CA ALA A 40 -7.04 1.53 -8.83
C ALA A 40 -8.13 2.09 -9.77
N ALA A 41 -9.37 1.62 -9.65
CA ALA A 41 -10.51 2.15 -10.41
C ALA A 41 -10.81 3.63 -10.06
N MET A 42 -10.79 3.99 -8.77
CA MET A 42 -10.97 5.38 -8.32
C MET A 42 -9.85 6.29 -8.84
N HIS A 43 -8.60 5.83 -8.76
CA HIS A 43 -7.46 6.54 -9.32
C HIS A 43 -7.59 6.72 -10.83
N LYS A 44 -8.05 5.70 -11.56
CA LYS A 44 -8.29 5.78 -13.00
C LYS A 44 -9.36 6.82 -13.33
N GLN A 45 -10.44 6.87 -12.56
CA GLN A 45 -11.47 7.90 -12.72
C GLN A 45 -10.90 9.31 -12.47
N ALA A 46 -10.18 9.51 -11.37
CA ALA A 46 -9.54 10.79 -11.06
C ALA A 46 -8.55 11.23 -12.14
N TRP A 47 -7.80 10.27 -12.69
CA TRP A 47 -6.87 10.49 -13.80
C TRP A 47 -7.60 10.98 -15.06
N VAL A 48 -8.68 10.31 -15.46
CA VAL A 48 -9.50 10.71 -16.61
C VAL A 48 -10.10 12.10 -16.41
N SER A 49 -10.71 12.37 -15.25
CA SER A 49 -11.27 13.68 -14.92
C SER A 49 -10.21 14.79 -15.01
N ARG A 50 -8.99 14.52 -14.55
CA ARG A 50 -7.87 15.46 -14.64
C ARG A 50 -7.42 15.69 -16.08
N GLN A 51 -7.36 14.65 -16.91
CA GLN A 51 -7.01 14.78 -18.33
C GLN A 51 -8.05 15.63 -19.09
N VAL A 52 -9.34 15.45 -18.80
CA VAL A 52 -10.42 16.29 -19.36
C VAL A 52 -10.26 17.76 -18.95
N GLY A 53 -9.83 18.03 -17.71
CA GLY A 53 -9.65 19.39 -17.18
C GLY A 53 -8.30 20.08 -17.51
N ALA A 54 -7.30 19.34 -18.02
CA ALA A 54 -5.95 19.86 -18.26
C ALA A 54 -5.79 20.72 -19.55
N THR A 55 -6.90 21.22 -20.09
CA THR A 55 -7.00 21.98 -21.35
C THR A 55 -6.78 23.49 -21.21
N LYS A 56 -5.96 23.99 -20.26
CA LYS A 56 -5.67 25.45 -20.18
C LYS A 56 -4.19 25.88 -20.09
N LYS A 57 -3.96 26.97 -20.84
CA LYS A 57 -2.78 27.81 -21.17
C LYS A 57 -1.45 27.16 -21.54
N ASN A 58 -0.98 26.10 -20.86
CA ASN A 58 0.29 25.43 -21.20
C ASN A 58 0.12 23.97 -21.69
N GLY A 59 -1.09 23.40 -21.61
CA GLY A 59 -1.50 22.14 -22.24
C GLY A 59 -0.76 20.86 -21.80
N LYS A 60 0.22 20.95 -20.90
CA LYS A 60 1.07 19.81 -20.51
C LYS A 60 0.59 19.19 -19.18
N PRO A 61 0.28 17.88 -19.16
CA PRO A 61 -0.12 17.20 -17.94
C PRO A 61 1.10 16.95 -17.02
N PHE A 62 0.91 17.06 -15.69
CA PHE A 62 1.96 16.89 -14.68
C PHE A 62 2.50 15.44 -14.62
N TYR A 63 1.60 14.46 -14.68
CA TYR A 63 1.99 13.07 -14.95
C TYR A 63 1.75 12.83 -16.44
N ARG A 64 2.59 12.01 -17.08
CA ARG A 64 2.45 11.67 -18.51
C ARG A 64 1.70 10.37 -18.71
N THR A 65 1.73 9.48 -17.73
CA THR A 65 1.08 8.18 -17.78
C THR A 65 0.32 7.91 -16.50
N PHE A 66 -0.68 7.03 -16.58
CA PHE A 66 -1.40 6.57 -15.39
C PHE A 66 -0.46 5.88 -14.38
N LYS A 67 0.54 5.10 -14.85
CA LYS A 67 1.52 4.43 -13.98
C LYS A 67 2.32 5.43 -13.10
N GLN A 68 2.56 6.64 -13.59
CA GLN A 68 3.19 7.70 -12.79
C GLN A 68 2.25 8.31 -11.76
N PHE A 69 0.94 8.28 -12.00
CA PHE A 69 -0.09 8.74 -11.08
C PHE A 69 -0.41 7.66 -10.02
N PHE A 70 -0.51 6.41 -10.43
CA PHE A 70 -0.78 5.25 -9.58
C PHE A 70 -0.06 4.00 -10.12
N ASP A 71 0.87 3.48 -9.33
CA ASP A 71 1.65 2.28 -9.66
C ASP A 71 1.03 1.06 -8.97
N TYR A 72 0.16 0.35 -9.71
CA TYR A 72 -0.56 -0.83 -9.22
C TYR A 72 0.41 -1.93 -8.77
N GLU A 73 1.43 -2.24 -9.57
CA GLU A 73 2.40 -3.31 -9.26
C GLU A 73 3.15 -3.02 -7.96
N LYS A 74 3.51 -1.76 -7.73
CA LYS A 74 4.14 -1.33 -6.48
C LYS A 74 3.18 -1.43 -5.30
N ALA A 75 1.92 -1.05 -5.48
CA ALA A 75 0.90 -1.14 -4.43
C ALA A 75 0.58 -2.59 -4.07
N GLU A 76 0.42 -3.47 -5.06
CA GLU A 76 0.21 -4.90 -4.89
C GLU A 76 1.40 -5.54 -4.17
N ARG A 77 2.62 -5.25 -4.62
CA ARG A 77 3.85 -5.73 -3.97
C ARG A 77 3.92 -5.27 -2.51
N ASN A 78 3.59 -4.03 -2.21
CA ASN A 78 3.57 -3.53 -0.83
C ASN A 78 2.52 -4.26 0.02
N MET A 79 1.34 -4.56 -0.52
CA MET A 79 0.30 -5.31 0.17
C MET A 79 0.68 -6.77 0.41
N LEU A 80 1.32 -7.43 -0.56
CA LEU A 80 1.80 -8.81 -0.44
C LEU A 80 3.01 -8.90 0.52
N ASN A 81 3.89 -7.90 0.47
CA ASN A 81 5.08 -7.81 1.31
C ASN A 81 4.80 -7.22 2.70
N MET A 82 3.54 -6.96 3.09
CA MET A 82 3.24 -6.63 4.49
C MET A 82 3.53 -7.80 5.47
N GLY A 83 3.84 -9.01 4.97
CA GLY A 83 4.47 -10.10 5.72
C GLY A 83 6.02 -10.06 5.75
N ASP A 84 6.64 -9.37 4.80
CA ASP A 84 8.10 -9.25 4.65
C ASP A 84 8.48 -7.77 4.58
N ARG A 85 8.74 -7.19 5.76
CA ARG A 85 9.23 -5.80 5.88
C ARG A 85 10.25 -5.49 4.79
N PRO A 86 10.00 -4.53 3.89
CA PRO A 86 11.07 -3.99 3.07
C PRO A 86 12.01 -3.25 4.02
N LYS A 87 13.18 -3.85 4.28
CA LYS A 87 14.29 -3.31 5.10
C LYS A 87 14.88 -1.99 4.56
N LEU A 88 14.17 -1.25 3.71
CA LEU A 88 14.76 -0.20 2.89
C LEU A 88 14.69 1.20 3.52
N LEU A 89 14.01 1.36 4.65
CA LEU A 89 14.06 2.60 5.43
C LEU A 89 15.12 2.56 6.56
N ASN A 90 15.53 1.37 7.02
CA ASN A 90 16.42 1.22 8.17
C ASN A 90 17.93 1.34 7.85
N ASP A 91 18.35 1.06 6.61
CA ASP A 91 19.79 1.03 6.29
C ASP A 91 20.41 2.43 6.18
N ARG A 92 19.68 3.42 5.62
CA ARG A 92 20.18 4.79 5.50
C ARG A 92 20.23 5.50 6.86
N ILE A 93 19.26 5.23 7.73
CA ILE A 93 19.22 5.77 9.10
C ILE A 93 20.31 5.11 9.95
N MET A 94 20.49 3.78 9.88
CA MET A 94 21.59 3.11 10.58
C MET A 94 22.98 3.53 10.11
N GLN A 95 23.18 3.79 8.81
CA GLN A 95 24.44 4.32 8.29
C GLN A 95 24.72 5.75 8.78
N ALA A 96 23.71 6.60 8.92
CA ALA A 96 23.85 7.93 9.49
C ALA A 96 24.16 7.89 11.00
N VAL A 97 23.49 7.01 11.74
CA VAL A 97 23.72 6.82 13.19
C VAL A 97 25.12 6.25 13.49
N ARG A 98 25.63 5.35 12.64
CA ARG A 98 27.03 4.85 12.75
C ARG A 98 28.07 5.93 12.49
N ARG A 99 27.78 6.92 11.63
CA ARG A 99 28.67 8.07 11.39
C ARG A 99 28.70 9.06 12.57
N GLN A 100 27.59 9.27 13.27
CA GLN A 100 27.56 10.16 14.44
C GLN A 100 28.25 9.59 15.68
N LYS A 101 28.21 8.27 15.89
CA LYS A 101 28.89 7.64 17.04
C LYS A 101 30.42 7.59 16.94
N GLY A 102 31.01 7.83 15.77
CA GLY A 102 32.47 7.87 15.58
C GLY A 102 33.10 9.24 15.83
N GLY A 103 32.30 10.30 16.05
CA GLY A 103 32.77 11.68 16.14
C GLY A 103 32.73 12.31 17.54
N ASN A 104 32.43 11.54 18.60
CA ASN A 104 32.25 12.10 19.95
C ASN A 104 33.09 11.41 21.04
N ASN A 105 34.27 10.90 20.70
CA ASN A 105 35.28 10.42 21.64
C ASN A 105 36.65 11.07 21.33
N GLY A 106 36.72 12.39 21.47
CA GLY A 106 37.96 13.12 21.33
C GLY A 106 37.72 14.61 21.34
N GLU A 107 37.32 15.16 22.48
CA GLU A 107 37.79 16.45 22.98
C GLU A 107 37.24 16.67 24.40
N LEU A 108 38.18 17.03 25.28
CA LEU A 108 38.11 17.28 26.74
C LEU A 108 38.28 16.05 27.64
#